data_AF-A0A9X3ERF9-F1
#
_entry.id   AF-A0A9X3ERF9-F1
#
_cell.length_a   1.000
_cell.length_b   1.000
_cell.length_c   1.000
_cell.angle_alpha   90.00
_cell.angle_beta   90.00
_cell.angle_gamma   90.00
#
_symmetry.space_group_name_H-M   'P 1'
#
loop_
_entity.id
_entity.type
_entity.pdbx_description
1 polymer ?
#
loop_
_entity_poly.entity_id
_entity_poly.type
_entity_poly.pdbx_seq_one_letter_code
_entity_poly.pdbx_strand_id
1 'polypeptide(L)'
;MSFPIDERGSCFVTEEVQAAAKQQPCAQLEVLRIRRDKADCDPLDAGSCAAEELCAPYGRRFVCTPSVAAGQYGDPCDFESCAPGLLCVGPDWVPGCTTPGCCTHYCDGSATDAKAECAGVDAALLCHPYYFEDDAQPGREDVGVCGLGFDCGDQVIPRDWVCDGSEDCENEADELDCDG
;
A
#
# COMPACT_ATOMS: atom_id res chain seq x y z
N MET A 1 -15.07 17.09 23.38
CA MET A 1 -16.36 17.32 24.05
C MET A 1 -16.47 16.32 25.19
N SER A 2 -16.48 16.78 26.44
CA SER A 2 -16.55 15.90 27.62
C SER A 2 -17.98 15.45 27.86
N PHE A 3 -18.22 14.14 27.96
CA PHE A 3 -19.52 13.62 28.38
C PHE A 3 -19.65 13.71 29.90
N PRO A 4 -20.81 14.13 30.44
CA PRO A 4 -21.03 14.14 31.88
C PRO A 4 -21.05 12.69 32.41
N ILE A 5 -20.20 12.41 33.39
CA ILE A 5 -20.14 11.13 34.10
C ILE A 5 -20.93 11.31 35.41
N ASP A 6 -21.87 10.41 35.70
CA ASP A 6 -22.55 10.31 37.01
C ASP A 6 -21.52 9.90 38.09
N GLU A 7 -21.76 10.26 39.35
CA GLU A 7 -21.05 9.80 40.55
C GLU A 7 -20.94 8.26 40.66
N ARG A 8 -21.72 7.52 39.87
CA ARG A 8 -21.68 6.05 39.76
C ARG A 8 -20.86 5.51 38.58
N GLY A 9 -20.24 6.37 37.77
CA GLY A 9 -19.42 5.95 36.63
C GLY A 9 -20.20 5.39 35.43
N SER A 10 -21.51 5.64 35.33
CA SER A 10 -22.34 5.17 34.21
C SER A 10 -22.39 6.19 33.08
N CYS A 11 -22.14 5.76 31.84
CA CYS A 11 -22.33 6.59 30.65
C CYS A 11 -23.80 6.62 30.22
N PHE A 12 -24.35 7.81 30.01
CA PHE A 12 -25.65 7.98 29.39
C PHE A 12 -25.53 7.75 27.87
N VAL A 13 -26.03 6.61 27.40
CA VAL A 13 -26.39 6.39 25.99
C VAL A 13 -27.89 6.57 25.83
N THR A 14 -28.31 7.26 24.76
CA THR A 14 -29.71 7.47 24.40
C THR A 14 -30.43 6.12 24.25
N GLU A 15 -31.74 6.08 24.55
CA GLU A 15 -32.52 4.84 24.65
C GLU A 15 -32.49 3.96 23.38
N GLU A 16 -32.20 4.52 22.21
CA GLU A 16 -32.06 3.74 20.96
C GLU A 16 -30.81 2.85 20.91
N VAL A 17 -29.80 3.07 21.76
CA VAL A 17 -28.55 2.27 21.78
C VAL A 17 -28.54 1.22 22.90
N GLN A 18 -29.50 1.25 23.83
CA GLN A 18 -29.50 0.41 25.03
C GLN A 18 -29.80 -1.07 24.79
N ALA A 19 -30.37 -1.44 23.63
CA ALA A 19 -30.69 -2.84 23.35
C ALA A 19 -29.45 -3.71 23.06
N ALA A 20 -28.33 -3.13 22.60
CA ALA A 20 -27.11 -3.86 22.26
C ALA A 20 -26.00 -3.77 23.32
N ALA A 21 -26.10 -2.86 24.30
CA ALA A 21 -25.00 -2.52 25.22
C ALA A 21 -25.04 -3.21 26.59
N LYS A 22 -25.95 -4.17 26.83
CA LYS A 22 -26.27 -4.67 28.18
C LYS A 22 -25.16 -5.43 28.93
N GLN A 23 -23.96 -5.66 28.36
CA GLN A 23 -22.90 -6.41 29.05
C GLN A 23 -21.47 -5.89 28.86
N GLN A 24 -21.25 -4.78 28.15
CA GLN A 24 -19.89 -4.26 27.96
C GLN A 24 -19.63 -3.06 28.89
N PRO A 25 -18.57 -3.09 29.73
CA PRO A 25 -18.21 -1.96 30.57
C PRO A 25 -17.86 -0.75 29.70
N CYS A 26 -18.30 0.45 30.10
CA CYS A 26 -18.16 1.69 29.32
C CYS A 26 -16.71 2.00 28.87
N ALA A 27 -15.71 1.51 29.60
CA ALA A 27 -14.30 1.63 29.24
C ALA A 27 -13.90 0.85 27.96
N GLN A 28 -14.66 -0.18 27.55
CA GLN A 28 -14.36 -0.96 26.33
C GLN A 28 -14.98 -0.37 25.05
N LEU A 29 -15.94 0.54 25.17
CA LEU A 29 -16.54 1.24 24.03
C LEU A 29 -15.63 2.34 23.48
N GLU A 30 -14.72 2.90 24.29
CA GLU A 30 -13.70 3.85 23.82
C GLU A 30 -12.59 3.16 23.03
N VAL A 31 -12.17 1.95 23.42
CA VAL A 31 -11.12 1.18 22.71
C VAL A 31 -11.56 0.75 21.30
N LEU A 32 -12.86 0.52 21.09
CA LEU A 32 -13.42 0.18 19.78
C LEU A 32 -13.69 1.40 18.88
N ARG A 33 -13.91 2.60 19.45
CA ARG A 33 -13.99 3.84 18.68
C ARG A 33 -12.62 4.33 18.21
N ILE A 34 -11.56 4.14 19.01
CA ILE A 34 -10.20 4.53 18.64
C ILE A 34 -9.67 3.73 17.42
N ARG A 35 -10.20 2.53 17.13
CA ARG A 35 -9.76 1.74 15.97
C ARG A 35 -10.49 2.01 14.65
N ARG A 36 -11.59 2.79 14.64
CA ARG A 36 -12.41 2.99 13.43
C ARG A 36 -12.01 4.23 12.63
N ASP A 37 -11.28 5.15 13.23
CA ASP A 37 -10.79 6.37 12.59
C ASP A 37 -9.28 6.27 12.30
N LYS A 38 -8.80 5.11 11.81
CA LYS A 38 -7.49 5.12 11.14
C LYS A 38 -7.63 6.06 9.95
N ALA A 39 -6.96 7.20 10.03
CA ALA A 39 -6.95 8.21 8.99
C ALA A 39 -6.50 7.55 7.68
N ASP A 40 -7.23 7.82 6.61
CA ASP A 40 -6.76 7.47 5.28
C ASP A 40 -5.46 8.27 5.05
N CYS A 41 -4.43 7.59 4.55
CA CYS A 41 -3.11 8.17 4.35
C CYS A 41 -2.72 8.07 2.87
N ASP A 42 -1.62 8.73 2.51
CA ASP A 42 -1.07 8.74 1.17
C ASP A 42 0.31 8.06 1.20
N PRO A 43 0.49 6.91 0.51
CA PRO A 43 1.78 6.24 0.50
C PRO A 43 2.89 7.04 -0.19
N LEU A 44 2.54 8.03 -1.02
CA LEU A 44 3.49 8.94 -1.69
C LEU A 44 3.89 10.13 -0.79
N ASP A 45 3.12 10.42 0.27
CA ASP A 45 3.45 11.45 1.25
C ASP A 45 3.93 10.83 2.57
N ALA A 46 5.25 10.86 2.79
CA ALA A 46 5.87 10.41 4.04
C ALA A 46 5.36 11.15 5.29
N GLY A 47 4.74 12.32 5.13
CA GLY A 47 4.12 13.10 6.21
C GLY A 47 2.66 12.74 6.50
N SER A 48 2.06 11.81 5.75
CA SER A 48 0.64 11.46 5.90
C SER A 48 0.32 10.69 7.18
N CYS A 49 1.33 10.10 7.82
CA CYS A 49 1.23 9.37 9.09
C CYS A 49 2.15 9.95 10.17
N ALA A 50 1.91 9.58 11.44
CA ALA A 50 2.81 9.94 12.54
C ALA A 50 4.19 9.27 12.38
N ALA A 51 5.22 9.81 13.05
CA ALA A 51 6.60 9.35 12.89
C ALA A 51 6.85 7.85 13.21
N GLU A 52 6.00 7.24 14.03
CA GLU A 52 6.07 5.81 14.42
C GLU A 52 5.00 4.97 13.69
N GLU A 53 4.42 5.52 12.62
CA GLU A 53 3.40 4.86 11.80
C GLU A 53 3.86 4.82 10.34
N LEU A 54 3.39 3.81 9.61
CA LEU A 54 3.57 3.70 8.17
C LEU A 54 2.21 3.70 7.48
N CYS A 55 2.16 4.23 6.26
CA CYS A 55 0.97 4.22 5.44
C CYS A 55 0.86 2.88 4.71
N ALA A 56 0.04 1.96 5.23
CA ALA A 56 -0.04 0.58 4.76
C ALA A 56 -1.32 0.32 3.97
N PRO A 57 -1.31 -0.56 2.95
CA PRO A 57 -2.53 -0.99 2.30
C PRO A 57 -3.37 -1.87 3.24
N TYR A 58 -4.66 -1.56 3.36
CA TYR A 58 -5.64 -2.33 4.11
C TYR A 58 -6.92 -2.47 3.29
N GLY A 59 -7.06 -3.61 2.61
CA GLY A 59 -8.10 -3.80 1.61
C GLY A 59 -7.86 -2.87 0.42
N ARG A 60 -8.82 -1.99 0.11
CA ARG A 60 -8.70 -1.05 -1.01
C ARG A 60 -7.98 0.25 -0.66
N ARG A 61 -7.87 0.59 0.63
CA ARG A 61 -7.42 1.90 1.12
C ARG A 61 -6.07 1.83 1.80
N PHE A 62 -5.43 2.98 1.95
CA PHE A 62 -4.24 3.10 2.77
C PHE A 62 -4.58 3.65 4.14
N VAL A 63 -4.02 3.07 5.19
CA VAL A 63 -4.25 3.48 6.58
C VAL A 63 -2.95 3.60 7.33
N CYS A 64 -2.85 4.58 8.22
CA CYS A 64 -1.73 4.63 9.15
C CYS A 64 -1.78 3.45 10.11
N THR A 65 -0.69 2.68 10.15
CA THR A 65 -0.52 1.56 11.07
C THR A 65 0.78 1.73 11.86
N PRO A 66 0.80 1.37 13.15
CA PRO A 66 2.05 1.39 13.93
C PRO A 66 3.13 0.61 13.19
N SER A 67 4.26 1.26 12.96
CA SER A 67 5.41 0.64 12.35
C SER A 67 6.39 0.23 13.43
N VAL A 68 6.75 -1.05 13.47
CA VAL A 68 7.97 -1.52 14.14
C VAL A 68 9.07 -1.82 13.13
N ALA A 69 8.83 -1.43 11.88
CA ALA A 69 9.56 -1.91 10.72
C ALA A 69 10.79 -1.06 10.43
N ALA A 70 11.88 -1.75 10.13
CA ALA A 70 13.14 -1.15 9.71
C ALA A 70 13.67 -1.75 8.38
N GLY A 71 12.87 -2.59 7.71
CA GLY A 71 13.26 -3.23 6.46
C GLY A 71 13.51 -2.20 5.38
N GLN A 72 14.66 -2.29 4.73
CA GLN A 72 15.07 -1.45 3.61
C GLN A 72 14.73 -2.13 2.28
N TYR A 73 14.91 -1.43 1.16
CA TYR A 73 14.77 -2.03 -0.16
C TYR A 73 15.55 -3.35 -0.27
N GLY A 74 14.90 -4.39 -0.79
CA GLY A 74 15.48 -5.72 -0.96
C GLY A 74 15.51 -6.58 0.31
N ASP A 75 15.21 -6.02 1.49
CA ASP A 75 15.13 -6.82 2.72
C ASP A 75 13.93 -7.77 2.68
N PRO A 76 14.07 -9.00 3.23
CA PRO A 76 12.95 -9.90 3.42
C PRO A 76 11.83 -9.28 4.26
N CYS A 77 10.58 -9.53 3.88
CA CYS A 77 9.44 -8.98 4.59
C CYS A 77 8.24 -9.94 4.66
N ASP A 78 7.40 -9.66 5.65
CA ASP A 78 6.05 -10.20 5.80
C ASP A 78 5.09 -9.05 6.16
N PHE A 79 4.16 -8.72 5.26
CA PHE A 79 3.10 -7.69 5.41
C PHE A 79 3.54 -6.29 5.91
N GLU A 80 3.93 -6.13 7.16
CA GLU A 80 4.22 -4.86 7.85
C GLU A 80 5.71 -4.69 8.21
N SER A 81 6.62 -5.49 7.64
CA SER A 81 8.05 -5.46 8.01
C SER A 81 8.91 -4.43 7.27
N CYS A 82 8.33 -3.67 6.33
CA CYS A 82 9.04 -2.67 5.53
C CYS A 82 8.97 -1.26 6.13
N ALA A 83 10.04 -0.47 5.98
CA ALA A 83 10.10 0.91 6.46
C ALA A 83 9.04 1.80 5.78
N PRO A 84 8.69 2.98 6.35
CA PRO A 84 7.75 3.91 5.74
C PRO A 84 8.14 4.27 4.30
N GLY A 85 7.15 4.28 3.39
CA GLY A 85 7.37 4.48 1.95
C GLY A 85 7.77 3.22 1.19
N LEU A 86 7.83 2.07 1.86
CA LEU A 86 8.08 0.77 1.23
C LEU A 86 6.88 -0.18 1.38
N LEU A 87 6.70 -1.05 0.40
CA LEU A 87 5.72 -2.13 0.37
C LEU A 87 6.42 -3.49 0.29
N CYS A 88 5.87 -4.49 0.97
CA CYS A 88 6.27 -5.88 0.81
C CYS A 88 5.63 -6.48 -0.46
N VAL A 89 6.44 -6.80 -1.46
CA VAL A 89 5.99 -7.40 -2.73
C VAL A 89 6.60 -8.79 -2.93
N GLY A 90 6.04 -9.56 -3.87
CA GLY A 90 6.54 -10.90 -4.20
C GLY A 90 7.97 -10.89 -4.76
N PRO A 91 8.67 -12.04 -4.76
CA PRO A 91 10.07 -12.12 -5.17
C PRO A 91 10.31 -11.71 -6.63
N ASP A 92 9.31 -11.91 -7.49
CA ASP A 92 9.41 -11.61 -8.93
C ASP A 92 9.44 -10.10 -9.22
N TRP A 93 9.17 -9.25 -8.22
CA TRP A 93 9.15 -7.80 -8.35
C TRP A 93 10.47 -7.14 -7.96
N VAL A 94 11.33 -7.81 -7.19
CA VAL A 94 12.54 -7.21 -6.61
C VAL A 94 13.78 -8.02 -7.02
N PRO A 95 14.73 -7.41 -7.75
CA PRO A 95 15.99 -8.05 -8.12
C PRO A 95 16.68 -8.73 -6.93
N GLY A 96 16.93 -10.04 -7.06
CA GLY A 96 17.66 -10.81 -6.04
C GLY A 96 16.85 -11.18 -4.80
N CYS A 97 15.53 -10.95 -4.78
CA CYS A 97 14.69 -11.41 -3.68
C CYS A 97 14.65 -12.95 -3.63
N THR A 98 15.07 -13.54 -2.52
CA THR A 98 15.12 -15.00 -2.32
C THR A 98 14.09 -15.51 -1.32
N THR A 99 13.29 -14.61 -0.76
CA THR A 99 12.24 -14.88 0.22
C THR A 99 10.86 -14.72 -0.40
N PRO A 100 9.77 -15.17 0.27
CA PRO A 100 8.40 -15.02 -0.25
C PRO A 100 7.97 -13.57 -0.50
N GLY A 101 8.68 -12.59 0.07
CA GLY A 101 8.56 -11.19 -0.32
C GLY A 101 9.78 -10.37 0.10
N CYS A 102 9.95 -9.24 -0.58
CA CYS A 102 10.97 -8.23 -0.28
C CYS A 102 10.37 -6.82 -0.34
N CYS A 103 10.98 -5.90 0.40
CA CYS A 103 10.55 -4.52 0.42
C CYS A 103 10.94 -3.79 -0.87
N THR A 104 10.02 -3.01 -1.43
CA THR A 104 10.24 -2.11 -2.57
C THR A 104 9.59 -0.75 -2.35
N HIS A 105 9.97 0.26 -3.13
CA HIS A 105 9.45 1.62 -3.01
C HIS A 105 8.07 1.80 -3.66
N TYR A 106 7.24 2.68 -3.08
CA TYR A 106 6.19 3.34 -3.84
C TYR A 106 6.79 4.36 -4.81
N CYS A 107 6.09 4.64 -5.90
CA CYS A 107 6.47 5.65 -6.90
C CYS A 107 5.24 6.41 -7.38
N ASP A 108 5.43 7.66 -7.81
CA ASP A 108 4.38 8.50 -8.37
C ASP A 108 4.26 8.25 -9.88
N GLY A 109 3.22 7.51 -10.29
CA GLY A 109 2.93 7.21 -11.68
C GLY A 109 2.50 8.44 -12.51
N SER A 110 2.15 9.56 -11.86
CA SER A 110 1.85 10.82 -12.53
C SER A 110 3.10 11.69 -12.77
N ALA A 111 4.24 11.33 -12.19
CA ALA A 111 5.50 12.03 -12.38
C ALA A 111 5.94 11.99 -13.85
N THR A 112 6.49 13.09 -14.37
CA THR A 112 6.95 13.17 -15.77
C THR A 112 8.05 12.16 -16.11
N ASP A 113 8.71 11.60 -15.10
CA ASP A 113 9.70 10.54 -15.24
C ASP A 113 9.54 9.53 -14.09
N ALA A 114 8.36 8.91 -13.99
CA ALA A 114 8.06 7.88 -12.98
C ALA A 114 9.10 6.74 -12.98
N LYS A 115 9.68 6.45 -14.15
CA LYS A 115 10.79 5.49 -14.29
C LYS A 115 12.05 5.94 -13.55
N ALA A 116 12.42 7.22 -13.60
CA ALA A 116 13.59 7.72 -12.90
C ALA A 116 13.49 7.60 -11.38
N GLU A 117 12.28 7.65 -10.80
CA GLU A 117 12.09 7.43 -9.36
C GLU A 117 12.56 6.03 -8.94
N CYS A 118 12.18 5.01 -9.71
CA CYS A 118 12.58 3.63 -9.46
C CYS A 118 14.02 3.33 -9.88
N ALA A 119 14.50 3.96 -10.96
CA ALA A 119 15.87 3.81 -11.44
C ALA A 119 16.93 4.31 -10.44
N GLY A 120 16.56 5.24 -9.55
CA GLY A 120 17.40 5.69 -8.44
C GLY A 120 17.66 4.61 -7.39
N VAL A 121 16.82 3.57 -7.33
CA VAL A 121 16.94 2.42 -6.44
C VAL A 121 17.69 1.29 -7.13
N ASP A 122 17.19 0.87 -8.31
CA ASP A 122 17.83 -0.10 -9.19
C ASP A 122 17.41 0.19 -10.64
N ALA A 123 18.38 0.21 -11.56
CA ALA A 123 18.15 0.60 -12.95
C ALA A 123 17.22 -0.35 -13.73
N ALA A 124 16.97 -1.56 -13.21
CA ALA A 124 16.03 -2.51 -13.80
C ALA A 124 14.57 -2.32 -13.35
N LEU A 125 14.32 -1.44 -12.36
CA LEU A 125 12.98 -1.21 -11.85
C LEU A 125 12.23 -0.17 -12.68
N LEU A 126 10.94 -0.41 -12.81
CA LEU A 126 9.97 0.47 -13.44
C LEU A 126 8.85 0.77 -12.42
N CYS A 127 8.16 1.89 -12.61
CA CYS A 127 7.01 2.24 -11.78
C CYS A 127 5.75 1.56 -12.34
N HIS A 128 5.27 0.52 -11.65
CA HIS A 128 4.04 -0.17 -12.03
C HIS A 128 2.84 0.42 -11.29
N PRO A 129 1.66 0.55 -11.91
CA PRO A 129 0.45 0.92 -11.20
C PRO A 129 0.19 -0.03 -10.03
N TYR A 130 -0.10 0.51 -8.84
CA TYR A 130 -0.44 -0.30 -7.68
C TYR A 130 -1.84 -0.93 -7.80
N TYR A 131 -2.76 -0.20 -8.43
CA TYR A 131 -4.13 -0.64 -8.66
C TYR A 131 -4.27 -1.22 -10.08
N PHE A 132 -5.08 -2.28 -10.20
CA PHE A 132 -5.47 -2.85 -11.50
C PHE A 132 -6.78 -2.21 -11.99
N GLU A 133 -6.93 -2.04 -13.31
CA GLU A 133 -8.19 -1.82 -14.04
C GLU A 133 -9.31 -1.10 -13.26
N ASP A 134 -9.23 0.23 -13.15
CA ASP A 134 -10.25 1.09 -12.50
C ASP A 134 -10.55 0.79 -11.01
N ASP A 135 -9.79 -0.08 -10.33
CA ASP A 135 -9.94 -0.31 -8.87
C ASP A 135 -9.25 0.77 -8.03
N ALA A 136 -8.55 1.72 -8.67
CA ALA A 136 -7.94 2.85 -8.00
C ALA A 136 -8.99 3.69 -7.26
N GLN A 137 -8.68 4.08 -6.04
CA GLN A 137 -9.55 5.03 -5.33
C GLN A 137 -9.41 6.42 -5.91
N PRO A 138 -10.47 7.25 -5.86
CA PRO A 138 -10.39 8.64 -6.24
C PRO A 138 -9.26 9.36 -5.49
N GLY A 139 -8.27 9.89 -6.21
CA GLY A 139 -7.07 10.55 -5.69
C GLY A 139 -5.93 9.61 -5.31
N ARG A 140 -5.92 8.39 -5.86
CA ARG A 140 -4.88 7.35 -5.67
C ARG A 140 -4.51 6.65 -6.98
N GLU A 141 -4.95 7.18 -8.11
CA GLU A 141 -4.70 6.66 -9.45
C GLU A 141 -3.22 6.77 -9.85
N ASP A 142 -2.49 7.64 -9.17
CA ASP A 142 -1.06 7.91 -9.32
C ASP A 142 -0.17 7.02 -8.46
N VAL A 143 -0.73 6.23 -7.54
CA VAL A 143 0.08 5.34 -6.69
C VAL A 143 0.62 4.18 -7.51
N GLY A 144 1.94 4.12 -7.63
CA GLY A 144 2.67 3.00 -8.21
C GLY A 144 3.61 2.32 -7.22
N VAL A 145 4.19 1.21 -7.67
CA VAL A 145 5.18 0.40 -6.96
C VAL A 145 6.35 0.11 -7.88
N CYS A 146 7.57 0.31 -7.39
CA CYS A 146 8.78 -0.04 -8.11
C CYS A 146 8.92 -1.56 -8.21
N GLY A 147 9.01 -2.06 -9.43
CA GLY A 147 9.04 -3.48 -9.72
C GLY A 147 9.85 -3.83 -10.95
N LEU A 148 10.20 -5.10 -11.09
CA LEU A 148 10.69 -5.66 -12.34
C LEU A 148 9.55 -5.66 -13.38
N GLY A 149 9.82 -5.07 -14.54
CA GLY A 149 8.88 -5.03 -15.64
C GLY A 149 9.56 -4.97 -16.99
N PHE A 150 8.77 -5.01 -18.04
CA PHE A 150 9.17 -4.71 -19.40
C PHE A 150 8.57 -3.38 -19.83
N ASP A 151 9.42 -2.52 -20.38
CA ASP A 151 9.07 -1.16 -20.80
C ASP A 151 8.63 -1.19 -22.27
N CYS A 152 7.31 -1.08 -22.50
CA CYS A 152 6.75 -0.96 -23.85
C CYS A 152 6.95 0.45 -24.45
N GLY A 153 7.49 1.40 -23.69
CA GLY A 153 7.61 2.82 -24.04
C GLY A 153 6.53 3.67 -23.37
N ASP A 154 5.26 3.42 -23.70
CA ASP A 154 4.10 4.16 -23.15
C ASP A 154 3.42 3.43 -21.98
N GLN A 155 3.78 2.18 -21.73
CA GLN A 155 3.27 1.37 -20.62
C GLN A 155 4.32 0.38 -20.12
N VAL A 156 4.07 -0.21 -18.94
CA VAL A 156 4.94 -1.21 -18.33
C VAL A 156 4.13 -2.48 -18.06
N ILE A 157 4.61 -3.62 -18.54
CA ILE A 157 3.98 -4.93 -18.32
C ILE A 157 4.84 -5.83 -17.42
N PRO A 158 4.26 -6.84 -16.77
CA PRO A 158 5.02 -7.89 -16.11
C PRO A 158 5.98 -8.60 -17.07
N ARG A 159 7.15 -9.04 -16.59
CA ARG A 159 8.11 -9.77 -17.43
C ARG A 159 7.59 -11.12 -17.92
N ASP A 160 6.68 -11.74 -17.17
CA ASP A 160 6.06 -13.02 -17.55
C ASP A 160 5.11 -12.90 -18.76
N TRP A 161 4.76 -11.66 -19.15
CA TRP A 161 3.94 -11.35 -20.32
C TRP A 161 4.79 -11.08 -21.57
N VAL A 162 6.11 -11.00 -21.42
CA VAL A 162 7.01 -10.87 -22.58
C VAL A 162 7.15 -12.21 -23.27
N CYS A 163 6.88 -12.26 -24.58
CA CYS A 163 6.95 -13.45 -25.41
C CYS A 163 6.03 -14.59 -24.93
N ASP A 164 4.85 -14.24 -24.41
CA ASP A 164 3.86 -15.22 -23.95
C ASP A 164 2.88 -15.64 -25.08
N GLY A 165 2.95 -14.96 -26.23
CA GLY A 165 2.12 -15.18 -27.41
C GLY A 165 0.86 -14.32 -27.45
N SER A 166 0.67 -13.43 -26.48
CA SER A 166 -0.32 -12.35 -26.42
C SER A 166 0.34 -11.03 -26.80
N GLU A 167 -0.38 -10.16 -27.50
CA GLU A 167 0.05 -8.76 -27.60
C GLU A 167 -0.42 -8.02 -26.34
N ASP A 168 0.49 -7.77 -25.40
CA ASP A 168 0.22 -6.97 -24.22
C ASP A 168 0.68 -5.51 -24.39
N CYS A 169 1.78 -5.26 -25.12
CA CYS A 169 2.15 -3.91 -25.53
C CYS A 169 1.33 -3.41 -26.73
N GLU A 170 0.83 -2.17 -26.71
CA GLU A 170 0.12 -1.55 -27.87
C GLU A 170 0.96 -1.47 -29.16
N ASN A 171 2.28 -1.63 -29.04
CA ASN A 171 3.22 -1.62 -30.15
C ASN A 171 3.83 -3.01 -30.44
N GLU A 172 3.27 -4.07 -29.85
CA GLU A 172 3.73 -5.47 -29.96
C GLU A 172 5.19 -5.68 -29.47
N ALA A 173 5.80 -4.71 -28.76
CA ALA A 173 7.22 -4.76 -28.43
C ALA A 173 7.63 -5.93 -27.52
N ASP A 174 6.68 -6.44 -26.74
CA ASP A 174 6.77 -7.62 -25.89
C ASP A 174 6.82 -8.93 -26.67
N GLU A 175 6.35 -8.94 -27.91
CA GLU A 175 6.32 -10.11 -28.80
C GLU A 175 7.38 -10.04 -29.91
N LEU A 176 8.25 -9.03 -29.87
CA LEU A 176 9.41 -8.90 -30.76
C LEU A 176 10.65 -9.56 -30.14
N ASP A 177 11.45 -10.23 -30.99
CA ASP A 177 12.76 -10.81 -30.61
C ASP A 177 12.70 -11.97 -29.58
N CYS A 178 11.65 -12.79 -29.65
CA CYS A 178 11.43 -13.96 -28.80
C CYS A 178 12.31 -15.19 -29.14
N ASP A 179 13.56 -14.98 -29.55
CA ASP A 179 14.51 -16.05 -29.87
C ASP A 179 15.03 -16.70 -28.57
N GLY A 180 14.26 -17.67 -28.06
CA GLY A 180 14.52 -18.41 -26.81
C GLY A 180 15.76 -19.30 -26.76
#